data_AF-A0A409W8D8-F1
#
_entry.id   AF-A0A409W8D8-F1
#
_cell.length_a   1.000
_cell.length_b   1.000
_cell.length_c   1.000
_cell.angle_alpha   90.00
_cell.angle_beta   90.00
_cell.angle_gamma   90.00
#
_symmetry.space_group_name_H-M   'P 1'
#
loop_
_entity.id
_entity.type
_entity.pdbx_description
1 polymer ?
#
loop_
_entity_poly.entity_id
_entity_poly.type
_entity_poly.pdbx_seq_one_letter_code
_entity_poly.pdbx_strand_id
1 'polypeptide(L)'
;MHCHIDWHFAAGLAVVFAEDPDTVATFTPPGPVGIEKVPDGQKLPLWSTRIILLGVTGTGKSNFLECIANDKTLGLSKDQLESVTDKIQCYKLLNVKKKTRIGRNGPIYVIDTPGFADRRLSEKKIVTMLHEWGMTSQDSLGIVVDRAMYFERITDTRASGSKKRARELFEMITGEKAASRIVIVTTMWDTLWNESQKNKAEVRFEEYKTSQWEKFTKKGTRCARFLNTQESAIHLLDEVLAQHLSIAGFAFSEKQYIGQEFQKAPYASFVLERLVERLMAVEGRLGGIEEELKLHHDDDGSNSRDVDWSADVVQELEREREELGALWSELNAELKDYKGNDVDPSADAPVKERSIRGIHRRVSEWLAGV
;
A
#
# COMPACT_ATOMS: atom_id res chain seq x y z
N MET A 1 44.24 -26.44 8.38
CA MET A 1 42.94 -25.79 8.15
C MET A 1 42.96 -25.26 6.72
N HIS A 2 42.44 -26.03 5.76
CA HIS A 2 42.29 -25.59 4.38
C HIS A 2 40.92 -24.91 4.28
N CYS A 3 40.93 -23.60 4.05
CA CYS A 3 39.74 -22.81 3.81
C CYS A 3 39.51 -22.81 2.30
N HIS A 4 38.47 -23.48 1.81
CA HIS A 4 37.99 -23.26 0.45
C HIS A 4 37.06 -22.04 0.50
N ILE A 5 37.62 -20.89 0.11
CA ILE A 5 36.86 -19.69 -0.23
C ILE A 5 36.49 -19.84 -1.70
N ASP A 6 35.25 -20.24 -1.99
CA ASP A 6 34.69 -20.04 -3.32
C ASP A 6 34.20 -18.58 -3.41
N TRP A 7 35.14 -17.75 -3.84
CA TRP A 7 34.92 -16.38 -4.28
C TRP A 7 34.33 -16.43 -5.68
N HIS A 8 33.11 -15.92 -5.88
CA HIS A 8 32.73 -15.06 -7.01
C HIS A 8 31.36 -14.42 -6.77
N PHE A 9 31.34 -13.27 -6.10
CA PHE A 9 30.38 -12.19 -6.37
C PHE A 9 31.14 -10.87 -6.27
N ALA A 10 31.37 -10.21 -7.40
CA ALA A 10 32.18 -8.99 -7.53
C ALA A 10 31.43 -7.70 -7.12
N ALA A 11 30.43 -7.78 -6.24
CA ALA A 11 29.70 -6.63 -5.74
C ALA A 11 29.36 -6.87 -4.26
N GLY A 12 29.95 -6.05 -3.38
CA GLY A 12 30.02 -6.26 -1.94
C GLY A 12 28.72 -6.75 -1.29
N LEU A 13 28.78 -7.95 -0.73
CA LEU A 13 27.70 -8.64 -0.04
C LEU A 13 28.28 -9.37 1.17
N ALA A 14 27.49 -9.51 2.23
CA ALA A 14 27.65 -10.57 3.22
C ALA A 14 26.28 -10.83 3.88
N VAL A 15 25.39 -11.49 3.15
CA VAL A 15 24.24 -12.19 3.71
C VAL A 15 24.80 -13.48 4.28
N VAL A 16 24.67 -13.64 5.60
CA VAL A 16 25.14 -14.83 6.30
C VAL A 16 23.95 -15.69 6.60
N PHE A 17 23.96 -16.87 6.01
CA PHE A 17 23.18 -17.99 6.45
C PHE A 17 23.63 -18.38 7.86
N ALA A 18 22.70 -18.49 8.81
CA ALA A 18 22.97 -18.45 10.25
C ALA A 18 24.20 -19.23 10.73
N GLU A 19 25.07 -18.56 11.49
CA GLU A 19 26.14 -19.16 12.30
C GLU A 19 25.79 -18.98 13.78
N ASP A 20 25.78 -20.10 14.52
CA ASP A 20 25.71 -20.12 15.99
C ASP A 20 27.08 -20.62 16.51
N PRO A 21 27.84 -19.82 17.28
CA PRO A 21 29.17 -20.20 17.74
C PRO A 21 29.18 -21.18 18.93
N ASP A 22 28.05 -21.44 19.60
CA ASP A 22 28.04 -22.15 20.90
C ASP A 22 27.36 -23.53 20.89
N THR A 23 27.05 -24.10 19.72
CA THR A 23 26.57 -25.48 19.62
C THR A 23 27.38 -26.28 18.61
N VAL A 24 27.92 -27.41 19.07
CA VAL A 24 28.61 -28.43 18.29
C VAL A 24 27.91 -28.60 16.93
N ALA A 25 28.68 -28.40 15.86
CA ALA A 25 28.20 -28.37 14.48
C ALA A 25 27.48 -29.65 14.06
N THR A 26 26.16 -29.70 14.26
CA THR A 26 25.26 -30.36 13.31
C THR A 26 25.12 -29.41 12.13
N PHE A 27 26.06 -29.47 11.20
CA PHE A 27 26.04 -28.69 9.95
C PHE A 27 24.83 -29.10 9.13
N THR A 28 23.69 -28.48 9.42
CA THR A 28 22.59 -28.42 8.48
C THR A 28 22.80 -27.11 7.75
N PRO A 29 23.07 -27.11 6.42
CA PRO A 29 23.10 -25.87 5.69
C PRO A 29 21.78 -25.11 5.96
N PRO A 30 21.81 -23.76 5.98
CA PRO A 30 20.57 -22.98 5.96
C PRO A 30 19.57 -23.62 4.99
N GLY A 31 18.34 -23.82 5.45
CA GLY A 31 17.28 -24.18 4.54
C GLY A 31 17.12 -23.10 3.45
N PRO A 32 16.37 -23.39 2.37
CA PRO A 32 16.00 -22.36 1.40
C PRO A 32 15.37 -21.14 2.09
N VAL A 33 15.52 -19.96 1.48
CA VAL A 33 14.84 -18.76 1.97
C VAL A 33 13.35 -19.03 2.00
N GLY A 34 12.73 -18.89 3.16
CA GLY A 34 11.31 -19.12 3.36
C GLY A 34 10.65 -17.92 3.99
N ILE A 35 9.33 -17.97 4.11
CA ILE A 35 8.56 -16.96 4.84
C ILE A 35 7.57 -17.63 5.78
N GLU A 36 7.33 -16.99 6.91
CA GLU A 36 6.37 -17.42 7.91
C GLU A 36 5.42 -16.26 8.22
N LYS A 37 4.11 -16.48 8.11
CA LYS A 37 3.12 -15.46 8.46
C LYS A 37 3.14 -15.23 9.97
N VAL A 38 3.28 -13.97 10.36
CA VAL A 38 3.22 -13.55 11.77
C VAL A 38 1.76 -13.39 12.19
N PRO A 39 1.34 -13.96 13.32
CA PRO A 39 0.04 -13.71 13.92
C PRO A 39 -0.27 -12.22 14.10
N ASP A 40 -1.52 -11.83 13.81
CA ASP A 40 -1.98 -10.46 13.97
C ASP A 40 -1.82 -10.00 15.44
N GLY A 41 -1.33 -8.77 15.63
CA GLY A 41 -1.11 -8.18 16.96
C GLY A 41 0.12 -8.69 17.71
N GLN A 42 0.92 -9.60 17.13
CA GLN A 42 2.19 -10.00 17.73
C GLN A 42 3.20 -8.84 17.69
N LYS A 43 3.73 -8.48 18.87
CA LYS A 43 4.82 -7.50 18.97
C LYS A 43 6.10 -8.03 18.32
N LEU A 44 6.74 -7.19 17.52
CA LEU A 44 7.98 -7.56 16.83
C LEU A 44 9.22 -7.34 17.72
N PRO A 45 10.28 -8.15 17.57
CA PRO A 45 11.51 -7.99 18.34
C PRO A 45 12.20 -6.65 18.11
N LEU A 46 12.85 -6.11 19.14
CA LEU A 46 13.53 -4.80 19.10
C LEU A 46 14.62 -4.70 18.02
N TRP A 47 15.39 -5.77 17.82
CA TRP A 47 16.49 -5.79 16.84
C TRP A 47 16.04 -6.26 15.46
N SER A 48 14.74 -6.32 15.21
CA SER A 48 14.21 -6.71 13.92
C SER A 48 14.34 -5.58 12.89
N THR A 49 14.38 -5.94 11.61
CA THR A 49 14.23 -4.98 10.51
C THR A 49 12.88 -5.18 9.85
N ARG A 50 12.10 -4.11 9.72
CA ARG A 50 10.70 -4.12 9.27
C ARG A 50 10.57 -3.36 7.96
N ILE A 51 10.24 -4.04 6.88
CA ILE A 51 10.15 -3.46 5.55
C ILE A 51 8.69 -3.43 5.14
N ILE A 52 8.12 -2.25 4.89
CA ILE A 52 6.75 -2.13 4.39
C ILE A 52 6.73 -2.05 2.87
N LEU A 53 5.81 -2.80 2.24
CA LEU A 53 5.59 -2.79 0.80
C LEU A 53 4.39 -1.87 0.52
N LEU A 54 4.58 -0.85 -0.30
CA LEU A 54 3.56 0.15 -0.64
C LEU A 54 3.44 0.28 -2.16
N GLY A 55 2.33 0.81 -2.65
CA GLY A 55 2.08 0.99 -4.09
C GLY A 55 0.65 0.59 -4.48
N VAL A 56 0.24 0.95 -5.70
CA VAL A 56 -1.13 0.68 -6.17
C VAL A 56 -1.40 -0.83 -6.32
N THR A 57 -2.68 -1.21 -6.40
CA THR A 57 -3.07 -2.61 -6.65
C THR A 57 -2.47 -3.12 -7.97
N GLY A 58 -1.95 -4.35 -7.97
CA GLY A 58 -1.37 -4.98 -9.16
C GLY A 58 0.07 -4.58 -9.51
N THR A 59 0.80 -3.88 -8.63
CA THR A 59 2.21 -3.49 -8.89
C THR A 59 3.25 -4.56 -8.54
N GLY A 60 2.84 -5.69 -7.95
CA GLY A 60 3.72 -6.82 -7.65
C GLY A 60 4.28 -6.89 -6.22
N LYS A 61 3.63 -6.24 -5.23
CA LYS A 61 4.01 -6.30 -3.81
C LYS A 61 4.03 -7.73 -3.25
N SER A 62 2.91 -8.44 -3.35
CA SER A 62 2.79 -9.83 -2.87
C SER A 62 3.63 -10.80 -3.71
N ASN A 63 3.76 -10.57 -5.02
CA ASN A 63 4.63 -11.35 -5.89
C ASN A 63 6.11 -11.23 -5.50
N PHE A 64 6.55 -10.06 -5.02
CA PHE A 64 7.91 -9.90 -4.49
C PHE A 64 8.18 -10.83 -3.30
N LEU A 65 7.22 -11.00 -2.39
CA LEU A 65 7.32 -11.96 -1.27
C LEU A 65 7.41 -13.41 -1.74
N GLU A 66 6.60 -13.80 -2.72
CA GLU A 66 6.64 -15.15 -3.30
C GLU A 66 7.97 -15.41 -4.01
N CYS A 67 8.50 -14.42 -4.73
CA CYS A 67 9.82 -14.52 -5.34
C CYS A 67 10.91 -14.67 -4.28
N ILE A 68 10.84 -13.97 -3.14
CA ILE A 68 11.80 -14.17 -2.03
C ILE A 68 11.79 -15.63 -1.56
N ALA A 69 10.61 -16.18 -1.31
CA ALA A 69 10.44 -17.57 -0.84
C ALA A 69 10.74 -18.61 -1.93
N ASN A 70 10.75 -18.19 -3.20
CA ASN A 70 10.74 -19.08 -4.37
C ASN A 70 9.64 -20.14 -4.30
N ASP A 71 8.49 -19.74 -3.77
CA ASP A 71 7.34 -20.60 -3.57
C ASP A 71 6.08 -19.89 -4.07
N LYS A 72 5.64 -20.31 -5.26
CA LYS A 72 4.40 -19.80 -5.89
C LYS A 72 3.14 -20.47 -5.35
N THR A 73 3.27 -21.52 -4.53
CA THR A 73 2.11 -22.22 -3.94
C THR A 73 1.50 -21.46 -2.77
N LEU A 74 2.22 -20.46 -2.24
CA LEU A 74 1.76 -19.56 -1.18
C LEU A 74 0.51 -18.77 -1.59
N GLY A 75 0.30 -18.54 -2.89
CA GLY A 75 -0.91 -17.91 -3.43
C GLY A 75 -1.17 -16.50 -2.88
N LEU A 76 -0.11 -15.79 -2.51
CA LEU A 76 -0.12 -14.40 -2.05
C LEU A 76 -0.38 -13.46 -3.22
N SER A 77 0.15 -13.76 -4.40
CA SER A 77 -0.21 -13.11 -5.65
C SER A 77 -1.23 -13.97 -6.40
N LYS A 78 -2.31 -13.34 -6.89
CA LYS A 78 -3.22 -13.98 -7.84
C LYS A 78 -3.33 -13.08 -9.07
N ASP A 79 -3.45 -13.70 -10.24
CA ASP A 79 -3.58 -13.02 -11.55
C ASP A 79 -4.93 -12.30 -11.74
N GLN A 80 -5.81 -12.30 -10.73
CA GLN A 80 -7.11 -11.66 -10.83
C GLN A 80 -7.01 -10.15 -10.57
N LEU A 81 -7.77 -9.37 -11.34
CA LEU A 81 -7.99 -7.92 -11.19
C LEU A 81 -8.59 -7.52 -9.82
N GLU A 82 -8.85 -8.50 -8.98
CA GLU A 82 -9.34 -8.39 -7.62
C GLU A 82 -8.17 -8.38 -6.65
N SER A 83 -7.97 -7.25 -5.97
CA SER A 83 -7.02 -7.15 -4.86
C SER A 83 -7.26 -8.28 -3.87
N VAL A 84 -6.25 -9.14 -3.69
CA VAL A 84 -6.31 -10.29 -2.78
C VAL A 84 -6.03 -9.85 -1.32
N THR A 85 -5.33 -8.74 -1.16
CA THR A 85 -4.86 -8.24 0.13
C THR A 85 -5.80 -7.15 0.63
N ASP A 86 -6.86 -7.53 1.32
CA ASP A 86 -7.79 -6.58 1.98
C ASP A 86 -7.34 -6.18 3.39
N LYS A 87 -6.25 -6.77 3.89
CA LYS A 87 -5.68 -6.55 5.24
C LYS A 87 -4.16 -6.47 5.18
N ILE A 88 -3.55 -5.70 6.08
CA ILE A 88 -2.09 -5.71 6.25
C ILE A 88 -1.67 -7.07 6.79
N GLN A 89 -0.63 -7.67 6.20
CA GLN A 89 -0.10 -8.96 6.63
C GLN A 89 1.41 -8.83 6.86
N CYS A 90 1.89 -9.44 7.95
CA CYS A 90 3.30 -9.43 8.30
C CYS A 90 3.90 -10.82 8.11
N TYR A 91 5.07 -10.88 7.47
CA TYR A 91 5.80 -12.10 7.19
C TYR A 91 7.23 -12.00 7.73
N LYS A 92 7.67 -13.02 8.46
CA LYS A 92 9.05 -13.17 8.89
C LYS A 92 9.82 -13.92 7.82
N LEU A 93 10.97 -13.39 7.40
CA LEU A 93 11.88 -14.11 6.52
C LEU A 93 12.65 -15.17 7.31
N LEU A 94 12.63 -16.40 6.81
CA LEU A 94 13.36 -17.55 7.34
C LEU A 94 14.67 -17.72 6.60
N ASN A 95 15.70 -18.18 7.31
CA ASN A 95 17.04 -18.44 6.76
C ASN A 95 17.74 -17.20 6.14
N VAL A 96 17.23 -15.99 6.43
CA VAL A 96 17.83 -14.71 6.04
C VAL A 96 17.92 -13.81 7.27
N LYS A 97 19.07 -13.15 7.46
CA LYS A 97 19.27 -12.17 8.54
C LYS A 97 20.05 -10.96 8.03
N LYS A 98 19.75 -9.78 8.57
CA LYS A 98 20.53 -8.58 8.31
C LYS A 98 21.87 -8.66 9.05
N LYS A 99 22.98 -8.66 8.31
CA LYS A 99 24.31 -8.51 8.90
C LYS A 99 24.50 -7.08 9.41
N THR A 100 24.80 -6.93 10.69
CA THR A 100 25.14 -5.60 11.25
C THR A 100 26.63 -5.52 11.53
N ARG A 101 27.19 -4.30 11.47
CA ARG A 101 28.62 -4.05 11.78
C ARG A 101 29.00 -4.43 13.21
N ILE A 102 28.02 -4.58 14.10
CA ILE A 102 28.19 -4.94 15.51
C ILE A 102 27.89 -6.42 15.79
N GLY A 103 27.78 -7.26 14.75
CA GLY A 103 27.56 -8.71 14.89
C GLY A 103 26.15 -9.12 15.38
N ARG A 104 25.23 -8.18 15.61
CA ARG A 104 23.84 -8.49 15.96
C ARG A 104 23.05 -8.78 14.69
N ASN A 105 22.79 -10.05 14.43
CA ASN A 105 21.95 -10.47 13.31
C ASN A 105 20.48 -10.47 13.74
N GLY A 106 19.70 -9.55 13.18
CA GLY A 106 18.26 -9.41 13.48
C GLY A 106 17.38 -10.13 12.46
N PRO A 107 16.19 -10.62 12.86
CA PRO A 107 15.20 -11.12 11.92
C PRO A 107 14.68 -10.00 11.02
N ILE A 108 14.29 -10.36 9.81
CA ILE A 108 13.68 -9.44 8.85
C ILE A 108 12.19 -9.76 8.76
N TYR A 109 11.37 -8.73 8.85
CA TYR A 109 9.93 -8.78 8.65
C TYR A 109 9.58 -7.94 7.44
N VAL A 110 8.70 -8.48 6.60
CA VAL A 110 8.15 -7.80 5.44
C VAL A 110 6.65 -7.66 5.66
N ILE A 111 6.15 -6.44 5.48
CA ILE A 111 4.77 -6.06 5.77
C ILE A 111 4.12 -5.78 4.43
N ASP A 112 3.29 -6.73 3.98
CA ASP A 112 2.51 -6.59 2.76
C ASP A 112 1.24 -5.80 3.07
N THR A 113 0.94 -4.80 2.23
CA THR A 113 -0.21 -3.93 2.42
C THR A 113 -1.19 -4.06 1.26
N PRO A 114 -2.49 -3.78 1.50
CA PRO A 114 -3.41 -3.49 0.41
C PRO A 114 -2.84 -2.43 -0.53
N GLY A 115 -3.21 -2.48 -1.80
CA GLY A 115 -2.79 -1.49 -2.77
C GLY A 115 -3.53 -0.16 -2.62
N PHE A 116 -2.84 0.95 -2.92
CA PHE A 116 -3.54 2.23 -3.12
C PHE A 116 -4.42 2.20 -4.38
N ALA A 117 -5.40 3.10 -4.45
CA ALA A 117 -6.37 3.19 -5.53
C ALA A 117 -7.17 1.88 -5.73
N ASP A 118 -7.47 1.19 -4.63
CA ASP A 118 -8.27 -0.02 -4.62
C ASP A 118 -9.76 0.30 -4.78
N ARG A 119 -10.47 -0.49 -5.60
CA ARG A 119 -11.92 -0.35 -5.78
C ARG A 119 -12.73 -0.80 -4.56
N ARG A 120 -12.14 -1.42 -3.54
CA ARG A 120 -12.83 -1.87 -2.33
C ARG A 120 -12.44 -1.08 -1.09
N LEU A 121 -11.26 -0.47 -1.11
CA LEU A 121 -10.69 0.26 0.02
C LEU A 121 -10.45 1.72 -0.36
N SER A 122 -11.02 2.64 0.42
CA SER A 122 -10.68 4.06 0.33
C SER A 122 -9.22 4.28 0.74
N GLU A 123 -8.59 5.34 0.22
CA GLU A 123 -7.26 5.75 0.66
C GLU A 123 -7.22 6.00 2.17
N LYS A 124 -8.32 6.50 2.74
CA LYS A 124 -8.46 6.70 4.18
C LYS A 124 -8.38 5.40 4.95
N LYS A 125 -9.16 4.40 4.54
CA LYS A 125 -9.15 3.08 5.17
C LYS A 125 -7.75 2.47 5.17
N ILE A 126 -7.02 2.61 4.06
CA ILE A 126 -5.62 2.14 3.97
C ILE A 126 -4.74 2.86 4.99
N VAL A 127 -4.83 4.19 5.09
CA VAL A 127 -4.03 4.98 6.05
C VAL A 127 -4.40 4.64 7.50
N THR A 128 -5.69 4.47 7.81
CA THR A 128 -6.14 4.03 9.14
C THR A 128 -5.58 2.65 9.49
N MET A 129 -5.60 1.70 8.54
CA MET A 129 -5.00 0.37 8.76
C MET A 129 -3.50 0.45 9.05
N LEU A 130 -2.77 1.35 8.37
CA LEU A 130 -1.34 1.56 8.64
C LEU A 130 -1.10 2.08 10.07
N HIS A 131 -1.93 3.01 10.53
CA HIS A 131 -1.88 3.53 11.91
C HIS A 131 -2.16 2.44 12.94
N GLU A 132 -3.29 1.72 12.79
CA GLU A 132 -3.71 0.66 13.71
C GLU A 132 -2.69 -0.48 13.77
N TRP A 133 -2.19 -0.91 12.61
CA TRP A 133 -1.13 -1.91 12.53
C TRP A 133 0.13 -1.41 13.24
N GLY A 134 0.48 -0.14 13.08
CA GLY A 134 1.63 0.45 13.72
C GLY A 134 1.52 0.50 15.24
N MET A 135 0.35 0.82 15.78
CA MET A 135 0.12 0.85 17.24
C MET A 135 0.25 -0.53 17.88
N THR A 136 -0.26 -1.56 17.19
CA THR A 136 -0.31 -2.94 17.71
C THR A 136 1.01 -3.68 17.53
N SER A 137 1.77 -3.36 16.48
CA SER A 137 2.99 -4.10 16.10
C SER A 137 4.30 -3.41 16.45
N GLN A 138 4.25 -2.22 17.07
CA GLN A 138 5.45 -1.48 17.49
C GLN A 138 6.32 -2.28 18.48
N ASP A 139 7.63 -2.08 18.38
CA ASP A 139 8.56 -2.62 19.38
C ASP A 139 8.52 -1.83 20.70
N SER A 140 9.35 -2.24 21.66
CA SER A 140 9.44 -1.59 22.97
C SER A 140 9.96 -0.14 22.93
N LEU A 141 10.57 0.31 21.82
CA LEU A 141 10.99 1.69 21.60
C LEU A 141 9.95 2.51 20.81
N GLY A 142 8.82 1.90 20.43
CA GLY A 142 7.78 2.54 19.65
C GLY A 142 8.13 2.70 18.17
N ILE A 143 9.17 2.00 17.67
CA ILE A 143 9.46 1.98 16.24
C ILE A 143 8.47 1.03 15.57
N VAL A 144 7.98 1.43 14.40
CA VAL A 144 6.96 0.70 13.64
C VAL A 144 7.50 0.11 12.34
N VAL A 145 8.22 0.92 11.55
CA VAL A 145 8.77 0.51 10.24
C VAL A 145 10.21 0.99 10.08
N ASP A 146 11.06 0.05 9.66
CA ASP A 146 12.44 0.09 9.15
C ASP A 146 12.67 0.91 7.89
N ARG A 147 11.99 0.45 6.84
CA ARG A 147 12.20 0.81 5.43
C ARG A 147 10.87 0.72 4.70
N ALA A 148 10.72 1.47 3.62
CA ALA A 148 9.59 1.31 2.72
C ALA A 148 10.06 1.03 1.29
N MET A 149 9.37 0.12 0.62
CA MET A 149 9.50 -0.11 -0.81
C MET A 149 8.22 0.36 -1.49
N TYR A 150 8.30 1.27 -2.45
CA TYR A 150 7.16 1.71 -3.25
C TYR A 150 7.20 1.08 -4.64
N PHE A 151 6.22 0.22 -4.94
CA PHE A 151 6.17 -0.55 -6.18
C PHE A 151 5.38 0.16 -7.27
N GLU A 152 5.98 0.28 -8.45
CA GLU A 152 5.39 0.88 -9.65
C GLU A 152 5.68 0.02 -10.89
N ARG A 153 4.70 -0.18 -11.78
CA ARG A 153 4.93 -0.99 -13.00
C ARG A 153 5.66 -0.15 -14.04
N ILE A 154 6.73 -0.68 -14.62
CA ILE A 154 7.49 0.06 -15.65
C ILE A 154 6.71 0.22 -16.96
N THR A 155 5.71 -0.64 -17.20
CA THR A 155 4.85 -0.66 -18.38
C THR A 155 3.82 0.47 -18.40
N ASP A 156 3.63 1.18 -17.29
CA ASP A 156 2.64 2.22 -17.16
C ASP A 156 3.08 3.51 -17.90
N THR A 157 2.64 3.64 -19.15
CA THR A 157 3.09 4.72 -20.07
C THR A 157 2.52 6.11 -19.77
N ARG A 158 1.41 6.19 -19.03
CA ARG A 158 0.83 7.43 -18.52
C ARG A 158 0.56 7.28 -17.03
N ALA A 159 1.00 8.25 -16.24
CA ALA A 159 0.45 8.43 -14.90
C ALA A 159 -1.02 8.85 -15.08
N SER A 160 -1.93 7.89 -15.05
CA SER A 160 -3.36 8.19 -14.89
C SER A 160 -3.52 9.10 -13.67
N GLY A 161 -4.55 9.95 -13.63
CA GLY A 161 -4.79 10.82 -12.48
C GLY A 161 -4.78 10.06 -11.15
N SER A 162 -5.29 8.81 -11.16
CA SER A 162 -5.23 7.89 -10.03
C SER A 162 -3.81 7.53 -9.56
N LYS A 163 -2.86 7.30 -10.48
CA LYS A 163 -1.46 6.98 -10.13
C LYS A 163 -0.73 8.18 -9.55
N LYS A 164 -0.95 9.36 -10.13
CA LYS A 164 -0.38 10.62 -9.61
C LYS A 164 -0.87 10.87 -8.19
N ARG A 165 -2.18 10.69 -7.95
CA ARG A 165 -2.77 10.80 -6.60
C ARG A 165 -2.26 9.75 -5.63
N ALA A 166 -2.10 8.50 -6.06
CA ALA A 166 -1.51 7.45 -5.21
C ALA A 166 -0.05 7.77 -4.84
N ARG A 167 0.71 8.34 -5.77
CA ARG A 167 2.06 8.85 -5.50
C ARG A 167 2.05 10.01 -4.51
N GLU A 168 1.21 11.02 -4.72
CA GLU A 168 1.06 12.16 -3.81
C GLU A 168 0.70 11.71 -2.40
N LEU A 169 -0.25 10.78 -2.26
CA LEU A 169 -0.58 10.18 -0.98
C LEU A 169 0.63 9.49 -0.35
N PHE A 170 1.35 8.66 -1.12
CA PHE A 170 2.56 7.99 -0.65
C PHE A 170 3.60 9.00 -0.13
N GLU A 171 3.85 10.09 -0.86
CA GLU A 171 4.77 11.14 -0.45
C GLU A 171 4.34 11.77 0.88
N MET A 172 3.05 12.05 1.05
CA MET A 172 2.50 12.65 2.28
C MET A 172 2.56 11.69 3.47
N ILE A 173 2.17 10.42 3.31
CA ILE A 173 2.12 9.46 4.42
C ILE A 173 3.50 8.97 4.84
N THR A 174 4.47 8.94 3.92
CA THR A 174 5.85 8.58 4.27
C THR A 174 6.62 9.78 4.81
N GLY A 175 6.42 10.95 4.21
CA GLY A 175 7.11 12.18 4.57
C GLY A 175 8.55 12.23 4.06
N GLU A 176 8.95 13.38 3.52
CA GLU A 176 10.28 13.58 2.92
C GLU A 176 11.45 13.37 3.91
N LYS A 177 11.20 13.47 5.22
CA LYS A 177 12.22 13.19 6.25
C LYS A 177 12.68 11.73 6.25
N ALA A 178 11.82 10.82 5.81
CA ALA A 178 12.10 9.39 5.72
C ALA A 178 12.63 8.97 4.33
N ALA A 179 12.86 9.91 3.40
CA ALA A 179 13.23 9.63 2.01
C ALA A 179 14.45 8.69 1.87
N SER A 180 15.46 8.83 2.73
CA SER A 180 16.66 7.97 2.72
C SER A 180 16.42 6.52 3.17
N ARG A 181 15.20 6.19 3.61
CA ARG A 181 14.74 4.86 4.04
C ARG A 181 13.78 4.24 3.02
N ILE A 182 13.64 4.87 1.85
CA ILE A 182 12.68 4.50 0.80
C ILE A 182 13.44 4.01 -0.42
N VAL A 183 12.91 2.94 -1.04
CA VAL A 183 13.29 2.51 -2.37
C VAL A 183 12.06 2.50 -3.27
N ILE A 184 12.14 3.18 -4.41
CA ILE A 184 11.17 3.06 -5.49
C ILE A 184 11.54 1.80 -6.30
N VAL A 185 10.63 0.85 -6.37
CA VAL A 185 10.83 -0.45 -7.02
C VAL A 185 10.01 -0.47 -8.30
N THR A 186 10.68 -0.68 -9.42
CA THR A 186 10.00 -0.84 -10.71
C THR A 186 9.84 -2.32 -11.06
N THR A 187 8.63 -2.72 -11.46
CA THR A 187 8.27 -4.12 -11.75
C THR A 187 7.83 -4.33 -13.20
N MET A 188 7.49 -5.56 -13.57
CA MET A 188 7.00 -5.96 -14.91
C MET A 188 8.03 -5.82 -16.03
N TRP A 189 9.33 -5.80 -15.69
CA TRP A 189 10.42 -5.77 -16.66
C TRP A 189 10.46 -7.02 -17.54
N ASP A 190 10.08 -8.15 -16.96
CA ASP A 190 9.94 -9.47 -17.59
C ASP A 190 8.83 -9.55 -18.64
N THR A 191 7.91 -8.57 -18.67
CA THR A 191 6.80 -8.51 -19.65
C THR A 191 7.19 -7.81 -20.96
N LEU A 192 8.37 -7.19 -21.03
CA LEU A 192 8.84 -6.40 -22.17
C LEU A 192 9.47 -7.33 -23.23
N TRP A 193 8.80 -7.52 -24.36
CA TRP A 193 9.17 -8.55 -25.34
C TRP A 193 9.92 -8.01 -26.58
N ASN A 194 9.93 -6.71 -26.81
CA ASN A 194 10.67 -6.10 -27.92
C ASN A 194 11.54 -4.91 -27.49
N GLU A 195 12.51 -4.58 -28.35
CA GLU A 195 13.51 -3.55 -28.10
C GLU A 195 12.90 -2.15 -27.92
N SER A 196 11.83 -1.83 -28.66
CA SER A 196 11.14 -0.54 -28.51
C SER A 196 10.51 -0.39 -27.12
N GLN A 197 9.90 -1.44 -26.59
CA GLN A 197 9.34 -1.46 -25.24
C GLN A 197 10.42 -1.35 -24.17
N LYS A 198 11.52 -2.10 -24.31
CA LYS A 198 12.68 -2.02 -23.40
C LYS A 198 13.27 -0.63 -23.37
N ASN A 199 13.52 0.00 -24.52
CA ASN A 199 14.04 1.36 -24.60
C ASN A 199 13.10 2.38 -23.95
N LYS A 200 11.79 2.28 -24.16
CA LYS A 200 10.80 3.16 -23.50
C LYS A 200 10.74 2.95 -21.99
N ALA A 201 10.93 1.72 -21.52
CA ALA A 201 10.99 1.39 -20.10
C ALA A 201 12.25 1.96 -19.45
N GLU A 202 13.40 1.87 -20.12
CA GLU A 202 14.65 2.44 -19.63
C GLU A 202 14.58 3.97 -19.50
N VAL A 203 14.07 4.67 -20.52
CA VAL A 203 13.84 6.12 -20.44
C VAL A 203 12.97 6.48 -19.24
N ARG A 204 11.88 5.74 -19.01
CA ARG A 204 10.99 5.95 -17.86
C ARG A 204 11.68 5.66 -16.53
N PHE A 205 12.53 4.64 -16.46
CA PHE A 205 13.29 4.34 -15.26
C PHE A 205 14.28 5.47 -14.92
N GLU A 206 14.90 6.10 -15.92
CA GLU A 206 15.74 7.29 -15.70
C GLU A 206 14.91 8.51 -15.27
N GLU A 207 13.70 8.70 -15.80
CA GLU A 207 12.78 9.73 -15.31
C GLU A 207 12.40 9.51 -13.84
N TYR A 208 12.21 8.26 -13.40
CA TYR A 208 11.96 7.95 -11.99
C TYR A 208 13.14 8.32 -11.09
N LYS A 209 14.38 8.11 -11.52
CA LYS A 209 15.57 8.51 -10.74
C LYS A 209 15.73 10.02 -10.64
N THR A 210 15.26 10.76 -11.64
CA THR A 210 15.59 12.18 -11.82
C THR A 210 14.41 13.09 -11.50
N SER A 211 13.40 13.14 -12.36
CA SER A 211 12.36 14.16 -12.35
C SER A 211 11.10 13.74 -11.60
N GLN A 212 10.66 12.49 -11.74
CA GLN A 212 9.36 12.06 -11.22
C GLN A 212 9.32 11.88 -9.70
N TRP A 213 10.47 11.61 -9.08
CA TRP A 213 10.65 11.46 -7.63
C TRP A 213 11.68 12.45 -7.08
N GLU A 214 11.92 13.56 -7.78
CA GLU A 214 13.04 14.48 -7.53
C GLU A 214 13.16 14.91 -6.06
N LYS A 215 12.04 15.22 -5.40
CA LYS A 215 12.00 15.64 -3.98
C LYS A 215 12.55 14.55 -3.05
N PHE A 216 12.26 13.30 -3.37
CA PHE A 216 12.66 12.12 -2.60
C PHE A 216 14.06 11.66 -2.97
N THR A 217 14.40 11.61 -4.26
CA THR A 217 15.72 11.18 -4.74
C THR A 217 16.82 12.14 -4.31
N LYS A 218 16.57 13.46 -4.33
CA LYS A 218 17.49 14.47 -3.75
C LYS A 218 17.75 14.28 -2.25
N LYS A 219 16.84 13.61 -1.53
CA LYS A 219 16.93 13.32 -0.09
C LYS A 219 17.37 11.88 0.21
N GLY A 220 17.87 11.16 -0.81
CA GLY A 220 18.49 9.85 -0.66
C GLY A 220 17.58 8.66 -0.96
N THR A 221 16.36 8.87 -1.47
CA THR A 221 15.56 7.78 -2.03
C THR A 221 16.27 7.19 -3.25
N ARG A 222 16.30 5.86 -3.33
CA ARG A 222 16.89 5.12 -4.45
C ARG A 222 15.79 4.53 -5.34
N CYS A 223 16.12 4.26 -6.59
CA CYS A 223 15.28 3.48 -7.51
C CYS A 223 15.98 2.17 -7.85
N ALA A 224 15.23 1.08 -7.86
CA ALA A 224 15.72 -0.26 -8.18
C ALA A 224 14.75 -1.00 -9.11
N ARG A 225 15.26 -2.01 -9.81
CA ARG A 225 14.47 -2.88 -10.68
C ARG A 225 14.19 -4.19 -9.98
N PHE A 226 12.95 -4.67 -10.07
CA PHE A 226 12.57 -6.01 -9.68
C PHE A 226 12.19 -6.79 -10.94
N LEU A 227 12.95 -7.85 -11.23
CA LEU A 227 12.90 -8.59 -12.50
C LEU A 227 12.03 -9.86 -12.42
N ASN A 228 11.18 -9.95 -11.39
CA ASN A 228 10.28 -11.10 -11.18
C ASN A 228 11.02 -12.44 -11.00
N THR A 229 12.17 -12.41 -10.30
CA THR A 229 12.97 -13.60 -9.97
C THR A 229 13.38 -13.57 -8.50
N GLN A 230 13.65 -14.74 -7.91
CA GLN A 230 14.18 -14.81 -6.55
C GLN A 230 15.50 -14.04 -6.42
N GLU A 231 16.41 -14.18 -7.38
CA GLU A 231 17.70 -13.48 -7.39
C GLU A 231 17.53 -11.97 -7.34
N SER A 232 16.67 -11.40 -8.20
CA SER A 232 16.41 -9.95 -8.19
C SER A 232 15.70 -9.50 -6.92
N ALA A 233 14.86 -10.35 -6.31
CA ALA A 233 14.23 -10.04 -5.03
C ALA A 233 15.24 -9.99 -3.87
N ILE A 234 16.17 -10.95 -3.82
CA ILE A 234 17.26 -10.98 -2.83
C ILE A 234 18.17 -9.76 -3.01
N HIS A 235 18.58 -9.46 -4.24
CA HIS A 235 19.39 -8.26 -4.53
C HIS A 235 18.69 -6.97 -4.09
N LEU A 236 17.38 -6.88 -4.32
CA LEU A 236 16.59 -5.74 -3.88
C LEU A 236 16.50 -5.63 -2.34
N LEU A 237 16.38 -6.76 -1.63
CA LEU A 237 16.49 -6.78 -0.16
C LEU A 237 17.85 -6.21 0.28
N ASP A 238 18.94 -6.62 -0.35
CA ASP A 238 20.28 -6.12 -0.02
C ASP A 238 20.40 -4.61 -0.22
N GLU A 239 19.89 -4.08 -1.35
CA GLU A 239 19.88 -2.65 -1.61
C GLU A 239 19.13 -1.84 -0.54
N VAL A 240 17.99 -2.36 -0.08
CA VAL A 240 17.15 -1.73 0.94
C VAL A 240 17.82 -1.78 2.32
N LEU A 241 18.48 -2.89 2.64
CA LEU A 241 19.14 -3.11 3.93
C LEU A 241 20.47 -2.36 4.06
N ALA A 242 21.16 -2.11 2.95
CA ALA A 242 22.43 -1.38 2.89
C ALA A 242 22.31 0.12 3.21
N GLN A 243 21.10 0.69 3.18
CA GLN A 243 20.88 2.10 3.48
C GLN A 243 21.22 2.43 4.95
N HIS A 244 21.82 3.60 5.17
CA HIS A 244 22.25 4.04 6.50
C HIS A 244 21.07 4.12 7.48
N LEU A 245 21.35 3.93 8.76
CA LEU A 245 20.34 4.12 9.81
C LEU A 245 20.01 5.61 9.89
N SER A 246 18.75 5.95 9.63
CA SER A 246 18.13 7.24 9.92
C SER A 246 17.10 7.02 11.02
N ILE A 247 17.04 7.94 11.98
CA ILE A 247 16.06 7.93 13.08
C ILE A 247 14.74 8.61 12.70
N ALA A 248 14.67 9.25 11.53
CA ALA A 248 13.45 9.92 11.07
C ALA A 248 12.37 8.88 10.80
N GLY A 249 11.27 8.93 11.57
CA GLY A 249 10.10 8.08 11.36
C GLY A 249 9.32 8.45 10.10
N PHE A 250 8.48 7.51 9.65
CA PHE A 250 7.48 7.80 8.61
C PHE A 250 6.31 8.57 9.21
N ALA A 251 5.69 9.47 8.43
CA ALA A 251 4.58 10.29 8.93
C ALA A 251 3.36 9.44 9.38
N PHE A 252 3.08 8.31 8.71
CA PHE A 252 2.04 7.35 9.13
C PHE A 252 2.37 6.61 10.44
N SER A 253 3.61 6.69 10.94
CA SER A 253 4.00 6.10 12.23
C SER A 253 3.88 7.10 13.39
N GLU A 254 3.53 8.36 13.11
CA GLU A 254 3.39 9.38 14.14
C GLU A 254 2.05 9.22 14.90
N LYS A 255 2.15 8.85 16.18
CA LYS A 255 0.98 8.58 17.06
C LYS A 255 0.01 9.75 17.20
N GLN A 256 0.46 10.96 16.89
CA GLN A 256 -0.36 12.17 16.95
C GLN A 256 -1.38 12.28 15.82
N TYR A 257 -1.37 11.41 14.80
CA TYR A 257 -2.30 11.48 13.68
C TYR A 257 -3.41 10.42 13.74
N ILE A 258 -3.82 10.01 14.95
CA ILE A 258 -4.76 8.92 15.19
C ILE A 258 -6.03 9.46 15.87
N GLY A 259 -7.19 8.92 15.49
CA GLY A 259 -8.48 9.31 16.05
C GLY A 259 -8.79 10.78 15.78
N GLN A 260 -9.20 11.52 16.81
CA GLN A 260 -9.59 12.93 16.71
C GLN A 260 -8.46 13.85 16.20
N GLU A 261 -7.21 13.41 16.30
CA GLU A 261 -6.06 14.17 15.84
C GLU A 261 -5.65 13.85 14.39
N PHE A 262 -6.33 12.89 13.72
CA PHE A 262 -6.10 12.55 12.31
C PHE A 262 -6.19 13.80 11.42
N GLN A 263 -7.05 14.75 11.75
CA GLN A 263 -7.23 16.01 11.03
C GLN A 263 -5.97 16.88 10.97
N LYS A 264 -5.04 16.73 11.92
CA LYS A 264 -3.76 17.44 11.93
C LYS A 264 -2.71 16.78 11.03
N ALA A 265 -3.02 15.61 10.47
CA ALA A 265 -2.10 14.89 9.60
C ALA A 265 -1.89 15.63 8.27
N PRO A 266 -0.67 15.64 7.72
CA PRO A 266 -0.37 16.33 6.47
C PRO A 266 -1.10 15.76 5.24
N TYR A 267 -1.69 14.58 5.36
CA TYR A 267 -2.48 13.91 4.31
C TYR A 267 -4.00 13.91 4.59
N ALA A 268 -4.46 14.49 5.71
CA ALA A 268 -5.87 14.37 6.14
C ALA A 268 -6.85 14.96 5.12
N SER A 269 -6.60 16.20 4.69
CA SER A 269 -7.40 16.90 3.68
C SER A 269 -7.44 16.14 2.36
N PHE A 270 -6.28 15.70 1.88
CA PHE A 270 -6.14 14.94 0.64
C PHE A 270 -6.97 13.65 0.67
N VAL A 271 -6.87 12.91 1.77
CA VAL A 271 -7.58 11.64 1.94
C VAL A 271 -9.10 11.85 2.03
N LEU A 272 -9.56 12.90 2.71
CA LEU A 272 -10.99 13.25 2.78
C LEU A 272 -11.54 13.72 1.44
N GLU A 273 -10.80 14.54 0.69
CA GLU A 273 -11.17 14.95 -0.67
C GLU A 273 -11.37 13.74 -1.56
N ARG A 274 -10.45 12.76 -1.49
CA ARG A 274 -10.55 11.50 -2.24
C ARG A 274 -11.78 10.68 -1.87
N LEU A 275 -12.12 10.62 -0.58
CA LEU A 275 -13.34 9.94 -0.11
C LEU A 275 -14.60 10.59 -0.69
N VAL A 276 -14.65 11.93 -0.73
CA VAL A 276 -15.76 12.69 -1.31
C VAL A 276 -15.83 12.54 -2.83
N GLU A 277 -14.71 12.62 -3.55
CA GLU A 277 -14.66 12.36 -4.99
C GLU A 277 -15.19 10.96 -5.33
N ARG A 278 -14.85 9.96 -4.50
CA ARG A 278 -15.30 8.59 -4.69
C ARG A 278 -16.80 8.44 -4.44
N LEU A 279 -17.33 9.07 -3.40
CA LEU A 279 -18.77 9.14 -3.15
C LEU A 279 -19.52 9.72 -4.37
N MET A 280 -19.06 10.87 -4.88
CA MET A 280 -19.66 11.48 -6.07
C MET A 280 -19.60 10.57 -7.30
N ALA A 281 -18.50 9.86 -7.48
CA ALA A 281 -18.34 8.95 -8.61
C ALA A 281 -19.29 7.74 -8.51
N VAL A 282 -19.48 7.16 -7.32
CA VAL A 282 -20.43 6.07 -7.09
C VAL A 282 -21.86 6.55 -7.31
N GLU A 283 -22.22 7.71 -6.79
CA GLU A 283 -23.56 8.28 -7.02
C GLU A 283 -23.85 8.60 -8.48
N GLY A 284 -22.87 9.13 -9.21
CA GLY A 284 -23.01 9.37 -10.63
C GLY A 284 -23.27 8.08 -11.42
N ARG A 285 -22.60 6.98 -11.04
CA ARG A 285 -22.85 5.65 -11.64
C ARG A 285 -24.24 5.14 -11.29
N LEU A 286 -24.64 5.20 -10.03
CA LEU A 286 -25.99 4.81 -9.60
C LEU A 286 -27.09 5.61 -10.31
N GLY A 287 -26.93 6.93 -10.41
CA GLY A 287 -27.88 7.79 -11.12
C GLY A 287 -27.99 7.43 -12.59
N GLY A 288 -26.87 7.09 -13.24
CA GLY A 288 -26.86 6.62 -14.63
C GLY A 288 -27.61 5.29 -14.80
N ILE A 289 -27.36 4.31 -13.93
CA ILE A 289 -28.07 3.02 -13.99
C ILE A 289 -29.57 3.23 -13.70
N GLU A 290 -29.94 4.05 -12.71
CA GLU A 290 -31.33 4.36 -12.41
C GLU A 290 -32.06 5.12 -13.53
N GLU A 291 -31.35 5.92 -14.33
CA GLU A 291 -31.91 6.60 -15.50
C GLU A 291 -32.11 5.64 -16.67
N GLU A 292 -31.14 4.76 -16.96
CA GLU A 292 -31.28 3.69 -17.95
C GLU A 292 -32.46 2.76 -17.62
N LEU A 293 -32.64 2.40 -16.35
CA LEU A 293 -33.78 1.60 -15.90
C LEU A 293 -35.13 2.30 -16.15
N LYS A 294 -35.21 3.62 -15.95
CA LYS A 294 -36.44 4.38 -16.20
C LYS A 294 -36.79 4.43 -17.69
N LEU A 295 -35.79 4.68 -18.54
CA LEU A 295 -35.98 4.76 -19.98
C LEU A 295 -36.48 3.44 -20.57
N HIS A 296 -35.99 2.30 -20.09
CA HIS A 296 -36.48 0.97 -20.50
C HIS A 296 -37.91 0.68 -20.03
N HIS A 297 -38.38 1.28 -18.94
CA HIS A 297 -39.76 1.12 -18.47
C HIS A 297 -40.76 1.95 -19.30
N ASP A 298 -40.33 3.12 -19.80
CA ASP A 298 -41.18 4.04 -20.56
C ASP A 298 -41.34 3.64 -22.05
N ASP A 299 -40.39 2.88 -22.62
CA ASP A 299 -40.41 2.45 -24.04
C ASP A 299 -41.29 1.20 -24.28
N ASP A 300 -41.57 0.41 -23.24
CA ASP A 300 -42.33 -0.85 -23.33
C ASP A 300 -43.84 -0.65 -23.15
N GLY A 301 -44.42 0.23 -23.99
CA GLY A 301 -45.78 0.79 -23.93
C GLY A 301 -47.00 -0.16 -23.94
N SER A 302 -46.86 -1.42 -23.51
CA SER A 302 -47.97 -2.33 -23.25
C SER A 302 -47.79 -3.05 -21.91
N ASN A 303 -48.47 -2.55 -20.87
CA ASN A 303 -49.03 -3.26 -19.70
C ASN A 303 -48.39 -4.63 -19.31
N SER A 304 -47.06 -4.74 -19.29
CA SER A 304 -46.30 -5.90 -18.85
C SER A 304 -45.75 -5.57 -17.48
N ARG A 305 -46.28 -6.23 -16.46
CA ARG A 305 -45.95 -5.97 -15.05
C ARG A 305 -44.62 -6.58 -14.61
N ASP A 306 -43.88 -7.24 -15.50
CA ASP A 306 -42.64 -7.94 -15.17
C ASP A 306 -41.58 -7.62 -16.24
N VAL A 307 -40.90 -6.48 -16.08
CA VAL A 307 -39.59 -6.28 -16.73
C VAL A 307 -38.60 -7.17 -15.98
N ASP A 308 -38.31 -8.34 -16.54
CA ASP A 308 -37.30 -9.26 -16.02
C ASP A 308 -35.91 -8.66 -16.30
N TRP A 309 -35.45 -7.79 -15.40
CA TRP A 309 -34.10 -7.24 -15.45
C TRP A 309 -33.10 -8.38 -15.43
N SER A 310 -32.07 -8.30 -16.27
CA SER A 310 -30.99 -9.28 -16.16
C SER A 310 -30.43 -9.25 -14.74
N ALA A 311 -30.23 -10.43 -14.17
CA ALA A 311 -29.69 -10.59 -12.82
C ALA A 311 -28.39 -9.79 -12.63
N ASP A 312 -27.61 -9.63 -13.71
CA ASP A 312 -26.37 -8.84 -13.73
C ASP A 312 -26.58 -7.35 -13.41
N VAL A 313 -27.64 -6.73 -13.92
CA VAL A 313 -27.93 -5.30 -13.67
C VAL A 313 -28.41 -5.08 -12.23
N VAL A 314 -29.26 -5.97 -11.72
CA VAL A 314 -29.72 -5.94 -10.32
C VAL A 314 -28.54 -6.12 -9.37
N GLN A 315 -27.65 -7.08 -9.66
CA GLN A 315 -26.46 -7.33 -8.88
C GLN A 315 -25.49 -6.14 -8.88
N GLU A 316 -25.30 -5.48 -10.03
CA GLU A 316 -24.45 -4.29 -10.14
C GLU A 316 -25.03 -3.11 -9.34
N LEU A 317 -26.36 -2.90 -9.39
CA LEU A 317 -27.05 -1.88 -8.60
C LEU A 317 -26.92 -2.11 -7.09
N GLU A 318 -27.12 -3.35 -6.63
CA GLU A 318 -26.96 -3.70 -5.23
C GLU A 318 -25.52 -3.45 -4.78
N ARG A 319 -24.53 -3.86 -5.58
CA ARG A 319 -23.11 -3.63 -5.30
C ARG A 319 -22.77 -2.14 -5.16
N GLU A 320 -23.23 -1.32 -6.10
CA GLU A 320 -22.96 0.13 -6.06
C GLU A 320 -23.68 0.81 -4.88
N ARG A 321 -24.88 0.34 -4.50
CA ARG A 321 -25.59 0.83 -3.30
C ARG A 321 -24.88 0.45 -2.00
N GLU A 322 -24.35 -0.77 -1.91
CA GLU A 322 -23.54 -1.21 -0.77
C GLU A 322 -22.25 -0.38 -0.65
N GLU A 323 -21.55 -0.14 -1.75
CA GLU A 323 -20.36 0.71 -1.76
C GLU A 323 -20.71 2.14 -1.32
N LEU A 324 -21.78 2.71 -1.86
CA LEU A 324 -22.25 4.05 -1.48
C LEU A 324 -22.53 4.14 0.02
N GLY A 325 -23.26 3.17 0.57
CA GLY A 325 -23.59 3.11 2.00
C GLY A 325 -22.35 3.01 2.89
N ALA A 326 -21.37 2.18 2.50
CA ALA A 326 -20.11 2.03 3.23
C ALA A 326 -19.31 3.33 3.25
N LEU A 327 -19.13 3.99 2.10
CA LEU A 327 -18.41 5.26 1.99
C LEU A 327 -19.11 6.38 2.78
N TRP A 328 -20.44 6.40 2.79
CA TRP A 328 -21.22 7.35 3.58
C TRP A 328 -21.06 7.13 5.08
N SER A 329 -21.08 5.87 5.53
CA SER A 329 -20.81 5.53 6.92
C SER A 329 -19.42 6.01 7.34
N GLU A 330 -18.42 5.82 6.47
CA GLU A 330 -17.05 6.25 6.69
C GLU A 330 -16.94 7.78 6.79
N LEU A 331 -17.54 8.52 5.86
CA LEU A 331 -17.54 9.99 5.88
C LEU A 331 -18.27 10.54 7.12
N ASN A 332 -19.40 9.94 7.50
CA ASN A 332 -20.16 10.39 8.67
C ASN A 332 -19.41 10.16 9.99
N ALA A 333 -18.65 9.06 10.10
CA ALA A 333 -17.77 8.84 11.25
C ALA A 333 -16.73 9.97 11.38
N GLU A 334 -16.11 10.36 10.28
CA GLU A 334 -15.13 11.47 10.27
C GLU A 334 -15.76 12.82 10.61
N LEU A 335 -16.93 13.12 10.05
CA LEU A 335 -17.66 14.35 10.38
C LEU A 335 -18.13 14.39 11.83
N LYS A 336 -18.33 13.24 12.47
CA LYS A 336 -18.67 13.14 13.89
C LYS A 336 -17.46 13.44 14.77
N ASP A 337 -16.29 12.91 14.42
CA ASP A 337 -15.02 13.23 15.08
C ASP A 337 -14.60 14.71 14.87
N TYR A 338 -15.12 15.35 13.82
CA TYR A 338 -14.94 16.78 13.54
C TYR A 338 -15.79 17.71 14.42
N LYS A 339 -16.98 17.27 14.85
CA LYS A 339 -17.91 18.07 15.65
C LYS A 339 -17.68 17.81 17.15
N GLY A 340 -16.68 18.46 17.73
CA GLY A 340 -16.61 18.57 19.18
C GLY A 340 -17.91 19.15 19.75
N ASN A 341 -18.64 18.36 20.54
CA ASN A 341 -19.61 18.68 21.60
C ASN A 341 -20.57 19.89 21.56
N ASP A 342 -20.73 20.66 20.48
CA ASP A 342 -21.72 21.74 20.40
C ASP A 342 -22.59 21.64 19.14
N VAL A 343 -23.50 20.66 19.11
CA VAL A 343 -24.68 20.74 18.24
C VAL A 343 -25.92 20.25 19.01
N ASP A 344 -26.89 21.16 19.07
CA ASP A 344 -28.27 20.96 19.52
C ASP A 344 -28.86 19.61 19.06
N PRO A 345 -29.38 18.76 19.98
CA PRO A 345 -30.07 17.52 19.66
C PRO A 345 -31.25 17.66 18.69
N SER A 346 -31.74 18.88 18.44
CA SER A 346 -32.78 19.15 17.43
C SER A 346 -32.31 19.03 15.98
N ALA A 347 -30.99 18.86 15.73
CA ALA A 347 -30.42 18.70 14.39
C ALA A 347 -30.42 17.25 13.84
N ASP A 348 -31.12 16.34 14.53
CA ASP A 348 -31.38 14.94 14.13
C ASP A 348 -32.48 14.84 13.05
N ALA A 349 -32.33 15.61 11.96
CA ALA A 349 -33.00 15.25 10.72
C ALA A 349 -32.29 14.01 10.14
N PRO A 350 -33.02 12.96 9.70
CA PRO A 350 -32.42 11.77 9.15
C PRO A 350 -31.45 12.14 8.02
N VAL A 351 -30.25 11.57 8.06
CA VAL A 351 -29.13 11.78 7.13
C VAL A 351 -29.53 11.62 5.64
N LYS A 352 -30.72 11.08 5.37
CA LYS A 352 -31.35 10.95 4.06
C LYS A 352 -31.64 12.27 3.32
N GLU A 353 -31.61 13.44 3.95
CA GLU A 353 -31.98 14.71 3.30
C GLU A 353 -30.83 15.69 3.02
N ARG A 354 -29.57 15.36 3.32
CA ARG A 354 -28.44 16.27 3.00
C ARG A 354 -27.91 16.00 1.60
N SER A 355 -28.23 16.88 0.66
CA SER A 355 -27.61 16.89 -0.67
C SER A 355 -26.08 16.90 -0.56
N ILE A 356 -25.39 15.97 -1.23
CA ILE A 356 -23.92 15.91 -1.26
C ILE A 356 -23.30 17.17 -1.81
N ARG A 357 -23.99 17.92 -2.67
CA ARG A 357 -23.52 19.26 -3.07
C ARG A 357 -23.36 20.18 -1.85
N GLY A 358 -24.23 20.07 -0.86
CA GLY A 358 -24.13 20.80 0.41
C GLY A 358 -23.00 20.30 1.31
N ILE A 359 -22.73 19.00 1.33
CA ILE A 359 -21.60 18.44 2.10
C ILE A 359 -20.27 18.77 1.43
N HIS A 360 -20.16 18.59 0.12
CA HIS A 360 -19.01 19.01 -0.67
C HIS A 360 -18.75 20.49 -0.50
N ARG A 361 -19.77 21.36 -0.61
CA ARG A 361 -19.62 22.79 -0.37
C ARG A 361 -19.06 23.07 1.03
N ARG A 362 -19.55 22.40 2.07
CA ARG A 362 -19.06 22.56 3.45
C ARG A 362 -17.64 22.01 3.65
N VAL A 363 -17.30 20.89 3.01
CA VAL A 363 -15.93 20.34 2.99
C VAL A 363 -15.00 21.30 2.24
N SER A 364 -15.42 21.86 1.11
CA SER A 364 -14.67 22.88 0.37
C SER A 364 -14.53 24.21 1.14
N GLU A 365 -15.59 24.69 1.78
CA GLU A 365 -15.57 25.87 2.66
C GLU A 365 -14.63 25.65 3.87
N TRP A 366 -14.62 24.43 4.42
CA TRP A 366 -13.70 24.01 5.46
C TRP A 366 -12.24 24.00 4.98
N LEU A 367 -11.97 23.38 3.82
CA LEU A 367 -10.63 23.37 3.20
C LEU A 367 -10.12 24.76 2.84
N ALA A 368 -11.00 25.74 2.64
CA ALA A 368 -10.63 27.12 2.33
C ALA A 368 -10.34 28.00 3.57
N GLY A 369 -10.67 27.51 4.78
CA GLY A 369 -10.50 28.22 6.05
C GLY A 369 -9.35 27.73 6.94
N VAL A 370 -8.64 26.67 6.51
CA VAL A 370 -7.38 26.16 7.08
C VAL A 370 -6.24 26.62 6.17
#